data_AF-F8RYH6-F1
#
_entry.id   AF-F8RYH6-F1
#
_cell.length_a   1.000
_cell.length_b   1.000
_cell.length_c   1.000
_cell.angle_alpha   90.00
_cell.angle_beta   90.00
_cell.angle_gamma   90.00
#
_symmetry.space_group_name_H-M   'P 1'
#
loop_
_entity.id
_entity.type
_entity.pdbx_description
1 polymer ?
#
loop_
_entity_poly.entity_id
_entity_poly.type
_entity_poly.pdbx_seq_one_letter_code
_entity_poly.pdbx_strand_id
1 'polypeptide(L)'
;TLDELHCKYGTDLSRGLSSQRAAEILARDGPNALTPPPTTPEWIKFCRQLFGGFSLLLWIGALLYFATFAIQAATGDEPNYDNLYLGVVLAAVVIITGCFSYYQEAKSSKIMESFKNMVPQQALVIRNGEKLSINAEGVAVGDLVEVKGGDRIPADLRIISANGCKVDNSSLTGESEPQTRSPDCTNDNPLETRNIAFFSTNCVEGTARGIVINTGDRTVMGRIATLASGLEVGQTPIAAEIEHFIHIITGVAVFLGVSFFILSLILEYTWLEAIIFLIGIIVANVPEGLLATVTVCLTLTAKRMARKNCLVKNLEAVETLGSTST
;
A
#
# COMPACT_ATOMS: atom_id res chain seq x y z
N THR A 1 -5.03 -39.47 10.60
CA THR A 1 -4.78 -40.51 9.56
C THR A 1 -5.37 -40.07 8.22
N LEU A 2 -5.19 -40.84 7.13
CA LEU A 2 -5.81 -40.52 5.84
C LEU A 2 -7.35 -40.62 5.89
N ASP A 3 -7.89 -41.58 6.66
CA ASP A 3 -9.33 -41.73 6.85
C ASP A 3 -9.94 -40.53 7.59
N GLU A 4 -9.29 -40.03 8.63
CA GLU A 4 -9.71 -38.80 9.32
C GLU A 4 -9.70 -37.58 8.39
N LEU A 5 -8.70 -37.50 7.50
CA LEU A 5 -8.59 -36.42 6.51
C LEU A 5 -9.74 -36.49 5.49
N HIS A 6 -10.05 -37.70 5.01
CA HIS A 6 -11.19 -37.99 4.14
C HIS A 6 -12.50 -37.59 4.81
N CYS A 7 -12.73 -38.00 6.07
CA CYS A 7 -13.94 -37.67 6.81
C CYS A 7 -14.06 -36.17 7.10
N LYS A 8 -12.96 -35.50 7.47
CA LYS A 8 -12.96 -34.07 7.82
C LYS A 8 -13.35 -33.18 6.64
N TYR A 9 -12.84 -33.47 5.44
CA TYR A 9 -13.10 -32.66 4.25
C TYR A 9 -14.18 -33.25 3.33
N GLY A 10 -14.67 -34.47 3.61
CA GLY A 10 -15.65 -35.17 2.79
C GLY A 10 -15.17 -35.38 1.35
N THR A 11 -13.88 -35.65 1.14
CA THR A 11 -13.26 -35.71 -0.19
C THR A 11 -12.66 -37.08 -0.48
N ASP A 12 -12.97 -37.67 -1.63
CA ASP A 12 -12.42 -38.97 -2.04
C ASP A 12 -10.90 -38.85 -2.32
N LEU A 13 -10.09 -39.72 -1.71
CA LEU A 13 -8.62 -39.69 -1.84
C LEU A 13 -8.13 -40.01 -3.27
N SER A 14 -8.99 -40.60 -4.11
CA SER A 14 -8.68 -41.02 -5.48
C SER A 14 -9.44 -40.21 -6.53
N ARG A 15 -10.73 -39.93 -6.28
CA ARG A 15 -11.63 -39.22 -7.21
C ARG A 15 -11.73 -37.72 -6.94
N GLY A 16 -11.27 -37.25 -5.78
CA GLY A 16 -11.41 -35.87 -5.34
C GLY A 16 -12.85 -35.47 -5.06
N LEU A 17 -13.10 -34.15 -5.02
CA LEU A 17 -14.44 -33.58 -4.82
C LEU A 17 -15.29 -33.67 -6.09
N SER A 18 -16.61 -33.57 -5.93
CA SER A 18 -17.49 -33.29 -7.05
C SER A 18 -17.43 -31.82 -7.45
N SER A 19 -17.57 -31.52 -8.75
CA SER A 19 -17.55 -30.13 -9.24
C SER A 19 -18.61 -29.24 -8.57
N GLN A 20 -19.77 -29.81 -8.24
CA GLN A 20 -20.83 -29.10 -7.51
C GLN A 20 -20.39 -28.78 -6.08
N ARG A 21 -19.80 -29.73 -5.37
CA ARG A 21 -19.33 -29.51 -4.00
C ARG A 21 -18.18 -28.49 -3.94
N ALA A 22 -17.27 -28.56 -4.90
CA ALA A 22 -16.20 -27.57 -5.01
C ALA A 22 -16.75 -26.15 -5.24
N ALA A 23 -17.78 -26.00 -6.08
CA ALA A 23 -18.44 -24.71 -6.30
C ALA A 23 -19.17 -24.19 -5.05
N GLU A 24 -19.83 -25.07 -4.29
CA GLU A 24 -20.46 -24.72 -3.00
C GLU A 24 -19.42 -24.21 -1.99
N ILE A 25 -18.27 -24.89 -1.88
CA ILE A 25 -17.19 -24.50 -0.97
C ILE A 25 -16.57 -23.17 -1.42
N LEU A 26 -16.36 -22.99 -2.73
CA LEU A 26 -15.84 -21.74 -3.30
C LEU A 26 -16.78 -20.56 -3.02
N ALA A 27 -18.09 -20.77 -3.13
CA ALA A 27 -19.09 -19.75 -2.80
C ALA A 27 -19.13 -19.43 -1.30
N ARG A 28 -18.86 -20.41 -0.43
CA ARG A 28 -18.83 -20.25 1.03
C ARG A 28 -17.54 -19.59 1.53
N ASP A 29 -16.38 -20.03 1.05
CA ASP A 29 -15.06 -19.69 1.60
C ASP A 29 -14.34 -18.58 0.83
N GLY A 30 -14.86 -18.19 -0.34
CA GLY A 30 -14.25 -17.26 -1.27
C GLY A 30 -13.19 -17.89 -2.18
N PRO A 31 -12.69 -17.13 -3.17
CA PRO A 31 -11.65 -17.60 -4.09
C PRO A 31 -10.33 -17.87 -3.38
N ASN A 32 -9.53 -18.77 -3.94
CA ASN A 32 -8.14 -19.00 -3.50
C ASN A 32 -7.22 -17.89 -4.04
N ALA A 33 -7.41 -16.69 -3.51
CA ALA A 33 -6.61 -15.51 -3.78
C ALA A 33 -6.32 -14.79 -2.47
N LEU A 34 -5.23 -14.03 -2.44
CA LEU A 34 -4.96 -13.14 -1.31
C LEU A 34 -5.84 -11.90 -1.43
N THR A 35 -6.51 -11.53 -0.33
CA THR A 35 -7.32 -10.31 -0.32
C THR A 35 -6.39 -9.11 -0.47
N PRO A 36 -6.57 -8.25 -1.48
CA PRO A 36 -5.76 -7.06 -1.60
C PRO A 36 -5.97 -6.16 -0.37
N PRO A 37 -4.91 -5.53 0.17
CA PRO A 37 -5.06 -4.63 1.29
C PRO A 37 -6.01 -3.49 0.93
N PRO A 38 -6.80 -2.97 1.89
CA PRO A 38 -7.69 -1.84 1.64
C PRO A 38 -6.87 -0.66 1.13
N THR A 39 -7.14 -0.22 -0.09
CA THR A 39 -6.47 0.94 -0.66
C THR A 39 -7.13 2.21 -0.13
N THR A 40 -6.31 3.23 0.16
CA THR A 40 -6.85 4.56 0.44
C THR A 40 -7.47 5.11 -0.85
N PRO A 41 -8.75 5.53 -0.83
CA PRO A 41 -9.39 6.14 -1.98
C PRO A 41 -8.58 7.34 -2.49
N GLU A 42 -8.48 7.46 -3.82
CA GLU A 42 -7.66 8.50 -4.47
C GLU A 42 -8.07 9.93 -4.06
N TRP A 43 -9.35 10.16 -3.80
CA TRP A 43 -9.83 11.47 -3.32
C TRP A 43 -9.32 11.79 -1.90
N ILE A 44 -9.12 10.79 -1.03
CA ILE A 44 -8.56 11.00 0.31
C ILE A 44 -7.08 11.39 0.19
N LYS A 45 -6.33 10.71 -0.70
CA LYS A 45 -4.93 11.06 -0.98
C LYS A 45 -4.83 12.48 -1.50
N PHE A 46 -5.69 12.85 -2.45
CA PHE A 46 -5.76 14.21 -2.99
C PHE A 46 -6.08 15.26 -1.91
N CYS A 47 -7.09 15.01 -1.06
CA CYS A 47 -7.43 15.91 0.04
C CYS A 47 -6.28 16.04 1.05
N ARG A 48 -5.56 14.95 1.36
CA ARG A 48 -4.39 15.00 2.24
C ARG A 48 -3.31 15.94 1.70
N GLN A 49 -3.11 15.99 0.39
CA GLN A 49 -2.17 16.95 -0.23
C GLN A 49 -2.66 18.40 -0.20
N LEU A 50 -3.98 18.62 -0.28
CA LEU A 50 -4.56 19.97 -0.21
C LEU A 50 -4.56 20.58 1.19
N PHE A 51 -4.59 19.77 2.24
CA PHE A 51 -4.68 20.24 3.63
C PHE A 51 -3.39 19.98 4.45
N GLY A 52 -2.34 19.46 3.82
CA GLY A 52 -1.06 19.19 4.48
C GLY A 52 -0.16 20.42 4.62
N GLY A 53 0.48 20.57 5.79
CA GLY A 53 1.57 21.52 6.03
C GLY A 53 1.24 22.98 5.66
N PHE A 54 2.05 23.56 4.77
CA PHE A 54 1.92 24.95 4.33
C PHE A 54 0.58 25.27 3.64
N SER A 55 -0.05 24.29 2.98
CA SER A 55 -1.34 24.50 2.33
C SER A 55 -2.43 24.91 3.32
N LEU A 56 -2.36 24.46 4.58
CA LEU A 56 -3.29 24.86 5.63
C LEU A 56 -3.16 26.35 5.97
N LEU A 57 -1.94 26.88 6.07
CA LEU A 57 -1.71 28.31 6.31
C LEU A 57 -2.26 29.16 5.16
N LEU A 58 -2.04 28.71 3.92
CA LEU A 58 -2.56 29.40 2.74
C LEU A 58 -4.09 29.36 2.68
N TRP A 59 -4.73 28.26 3.07
CA TRP A 59 -6.19 28.18 3.22
C TRP A 59 -6.72 29.16 4.27
N ILE A 60 -6.05 29.27 5.42
CA ILE A 60 -6.42 30.25 6.45
C ILE A 60 -6.28 31.68 5.89
N GLY A 61 -5.21 31.99 5.18
CA GLY A 61 -5.01 33.27 4.52
C GLY A 61 -6.11 33.58 3.49
N ALA A 62 -6.46 32.61 2.62
CA ALA A 62 -7.53 32.76 1.65
C ALA A 62 -8.90 32.99 2.32
N LEU A 63 -9.21 32.24 3.38
CA LEU A 63 -10.45 32.42 4.15
C LEU A 63 -10.51 33.80 4.83
N LEU A 64 -9.38 34.31 5.35
CA LEU A 64 -9.32 35.64 5.93
C LEU A 64 -9.54 36.74 4.87
N TYR A 65 -9.01 36.60 3.65
CA TYR A 65 -9.30 37.54 2.55
C TYR A 65 -10.77 37.52 2.13
N PHE A 66 -11.41 36.35 2.08
CA PHE A 66 -12.84 36.28 1.83
C PHE A 66 -13.67 36.90 2.96
N ALA A 67 -13.24 36.73 4.21
CA ALA A 67 -13.88 37.36 5.36
C ALA A 67 -13.74 38.88 5.34
N THR A 68 -12.55 39.44 5.03
CA THR A 68 -12.35 40.89 4.94
C THR A 68 -13.17 41.51 3.82
N PHE A 69 -13.25 40.85 2.65
CA PHE A 69 -14.12 41.26 1.55
C PHE A 69 -15.60 41.26 1.95
N ALA A 70 -16.07 40.19 2.63
CA ALA A 70 -17.45 40.09 3.08
C ALA A 70 -17.81 41.20 4.10
N ILE A 71 -16.89 41.52 5.02
CA ILE A 71 -17.08 42.59 6.00
C ILE A 71 -17.12 43.96 5.29
N GLN A 72 -16.22 44.24 4.36
CA GLN A 72 -16.21 45.49 3.59
C GLN A 72 -17.51 45.66 2.79
N ALA A 73 -17.94 44.61 2.09
CA ALA A 73 -19.19 44.62 1.33
C ALA A 73 -20.44 44.83 2.20
N ALA A 74 -20.43 44.34 3.45
CA ALA A 74 -21.53 44.52 4.40
C ALA A 74 -21.53 45.91 5.08
N THR A 75 -20.36 46.53 5.24
CA THR A 75 -20.20 47.80 5.98
C THR A 75 -20.50 49.03 5.10
N GLY A 76 -20.68 48.85 3.78
CA GLY A 76 -21.12 49.90 2.86
C GLY A 76 -20.01 50.77 2.26
N ASP A 77 -18.74 50.44 2.55
CA ASP A 77 -17.59 50.98 1.81
C ASP A 77 -17.55 50.34 0.41
N GLU A 78 -17.02 51.05 -0.60
CA GLU A 78 -16.84 50.46 -1.93
C GLU A 78 -16.02 49.17 -1.81
N PRO A 79 -16.56 48.01 -2.25
CA PRO A 79 -15.91 46.74 -2.02
C PRO A 79 -14.56 46.71 -2.74
N ASN A 80 -13.47 46.58 -1.97
CA ASN A 80 -12.16 46.45 -2.56
C ASN A 80 -12.03 45.03 -3.17
N TYR A 81 -12.17 44.95 -4.49
CA TYR A 81 -12.03 43.71 -5.24
C TYR A 81 -10.63 43.10 -5.11
N ASP A 82 -9.61 43.85 -4.71
CA ASP A 82 -8.25 43.33 -4.48
C ASP A 82 -8.24 42.20 -3.45
N ASN A 83 -9.03 42.30 -2.38
CA ASN A 83 -9.14 41.26 -1.36
C ASN A 83 -9.79 39.99 -1.93
N LEU A 84 -10.81 40.13 -2.79
CA LEU A 84 -11.42 39.01 -3.49
C LEU A 84 -10.43 38.34 -4.44
N TYR A 85 -9.69 39.12 -5.23
CA TYR A 85 -8.68 38.60 -6.15
C TYR A 85 -7.56 37.88 -5.40
N LEU A 86 -7.04 38.44 -4.30
CA LEU A 86 -6.01 37.82 -3.47
C LEU A 86 -6.48 36.50 -2.86
N GLY A 87 -7.71 36.45 -2.33
CA GLY A 87 -8.30 35.21 -1.82
C GLY A 87 -8.46 34.12 -2.88
N VAL A 88 -8.95 34.48 -4.07
CA VAL A 88 -9.08 33.56 -5.21
C VAL A 88 -7.72 33.08 -5.71
N VAL A 89 -6.73 33.97 -5.81
CA VAL A 89 -5.36 33.63 -6.25
C VAL A 89 -4.72 32.67 -5.26
N LEU A 90 -4.81 32.92 -3.96
CA LEU A 90 -4.27 32.00 -2.95
C LEU A 90 -4.96 30.64 -2.99
N ALA A 91 -6.29 30.59 -3.09
CA ALA A 91 -7.00 29.34 -3.24
C ALA A 91 -6.58 28.57 -4.51
N ALA A 92 -6.39 29.28 -5.63
CA ALA A 92 -5.90 28.70 -6.87
C ALA A 92 -4.48 28.14 -6.74
N VAL A 93 -3.57 28.85 -6.05
CA VAL A 93 -2.20 28.38 -5.78
C VAL A 93 -2.24 27.09 -4.98
N VAL A 94 -3.07 26.99 -3.94
CA VAL A 94 -3.20 25.77 -3.13
C VAL A 94 -3.75 24.61 -3.95
N ILE A 95 -4.75 24.85 -4.81
CA ILE A 95 -5.31 23.81 -5.68
C ILE A 95 -4.27 23.33 -6.69
N ILE A 96 -3.56 24.24 -7.36
CA ILE A 96 -2.54 23.89 -8.37
C ILE A 96 -1.40 23.11 -7.74
N THR A 97 -0.90 23.55 -6.59
CA THR A 97 0.17 22.85 -5.86
C THR A 97 -0.29 21.48 -5.36
N GLY A 98 -1.49 21.35 -4.81
CA GLY A 98 -2.08 20.07 -4.41
C GLY A 98 -2.25 19.10 -5.59
N CYS A 99 -2.74 19.58 -6.74
CA CYS A 99 -2.84 18.80 -7.98
C CYS A 99 -1.47 18.30 -8.46
N PHE A 100 -0.44 19.14 -8.40
CA PHE A 100 0.91 18.78 -8.82
C PHE A 100 1.51 17.73 -7.89
N SER A 101 1.39 17.91 -6.57
CA SER A 101 1.84 16.95 -5.56
C SER A 101 1.14 15.59 -5.72
N TYR A 102 -0.18 15.59 -5.86
CA TYR A 102 -0.95 14.35 -6.08
C TYR A 102 -0.56 13.66 -7.39
N TYR A 103 -0.39 14.40 -8.49
CA TYR A 103 0.01 13.81 -9.77
C TYR A 103 1.39 13.13 -9.69
N GLN A 104 2.34 13.73 -8.94
CA GLN A 104 3.66 13.14 -8.71
C GLN A 104 3.58 11.83 -7.91
N GLU A 105 2.77 11.81 -6.85
CA GLU A 105 2.55 10.63 -6.01
C GLU A 105 1.83 9.50 -6.78
N ALA A 106 0.79 9.85 -7.53
CA ALA A 106 0.02 8.91 -8.34
C ALA A 106 0.87 8.27 -9.44
N LYS A 107 1.78 9.03 -10.06
CA LYS A 107 2.71 8.50 -11.08
C LYS A 107 3.67 7.47 -10.51
N SER A 108 4.17 7.68 -9.29
CA SER A 108 5.02 6.71 -8.59
C SER A 108 4.24 5.41 -8.29
N SER A 109 3.00 5.54 -7.83
CA SER A 109 2.12 4.40 -7.49
C SER A 109 1.75 3.55 -8.72
N LYS A 110 1.44 4.18 -9.86
CA LYS A 110 1.02 3.48 -11.09
C LYS A 110 2.12 2.64 -11.74
N ILE A 111 3.38 3.06 -11.63
CA ILE A 111 4.53 2.27 -12.09
C ILE A 111 4.63 0.97 -11.27
N MET A 112 4.23 0.98 -10.00
CA MET A 112 4.26 -0.23 -9.16
C MET A 112 3.19 -1.24 -9.57
N GLU A 113 1.98 -0.76 -9.87
CA GLU A 113 0.81 -1.60 -10.13
C GLU A 113 0.94 -2.41 -11.44
N SER A 114 1.60 -1.85 -12.46
CA SER A 114 1.84 -2.56 -13.73
C SER A 114 2.68 -3.84 -13.59
N PHE A 115 3.38 -4.04 -12.47
CA PHE A 115 4.15 -5.25 -12.22
C PHE A 115 3.37 -6.37 -11.51
N LYS A 116 2.19 -6.07 -10.92
CA LYS A 116 1.37 -7.06 -10.20
C LYS A 116 0.60 -8.02 -11.12
N ASN A 117 0.43 -7.64 -12.40
CA ASN A 117 -0.42 -8.35 -13.36
C ASN A 117 0.33 -9.37 -14.24
N MET A 118 1.59 -9.70 -13.93
CA MET A 118 2.34 -10.71 -14.67
C MET A 118 2.24 -12.07 -13.97
N VAL A 119 1.53 -12.99 -14.65
CA VAL A 119 1.39 -14.45 -14.44
C VAL A 119 0.13 -14.91 -13.68
N PRO A 120 -0.99 -15.15 -14.39
CA PRO A 120 -2.07 -15.98 -13.86
C PRO A 120 -1.58 -17.42 -13.69
N GLN A 121 -1.84 -18.01 -12.52
CA GLN A 121 -1.41 -19.37 -12.20
C GLN A 121 -2.57 -20.35 -12.43
N GLN A 122 -2.29 -21.45 -13.13
CA GLN A 122 -3.22 -22.57 -13.26
C GLN A 122 -2.83 -23.68 -12.27
N ALA A 123 -3.83 -24.47 -11.86
CA ALA A 123 -3.69 -25.60 -10.95
C ALA A 123 -4.32 -26.85 -11.57
N LEU A 124 -3.64 -28.00 -11.46
CA LEU A 124 -4.16 -29.29 -11.89
C LEU A 124 -4.91 -29.95 -10.72
N VAL A 125 -6.24 -29.96 -10.80
CA VAL A 125 -7.12 -30.58 -9.80
C VAL A 125 -7.72 -31.88 -10.32
N ILE A 126 -8.08 -32.77 -9.41
CA ILE A 126 -8.83 -33.99 -9.68
C ILE A 126 -10.22 -33.80 -9.07
N ARG A 127 -11.25 -33.75 -9.92
CA ARG A 127 -12.66 -33.66 -9.50
C ARG A 127 -13.48 -34.68 -10.27
N ASN A 128 -14.41 -35.36 -9.61
CA ASN A 128 -15.18 -36.49 -10.17
C ASN A 128 -14.32 -37.64 -10.76
N GLY A 129 -13.04 -37.74 -10.38
CA GLY A 129 -12.07 -38.69 -10.94
C GLY A 129 -11.37 -38.24 -12.22
N GLU A 130 -11.65 -37.02 -12.72
CA GLU A 130 -11.01 -36.46 -13.91
C GLU A 130 -10.02 -35.36 -13.54
N LYS A 131 -8.90 -35.31 -14.28
CA LYS A 131 -7.87 -34.27 -14.14
C LYS A 131 -8.29 -33.04 -14.95
N LEU A 132 -8.40 -31.90 -14.27
CA LEU A 132 -8.84 -30.63 -14.84
C LEU A 132 -7.80 -29.55 -14.53
N SER A 133 -7.38 -28.78 -15.53
CA SER A 133 -6.60 -27.56 -15.32
C SER A 133 -7.57 -26.40 -15.09
N ILE A 134 -7.52 -25.79 -13.92
CA ILE A 134 -8.37 -24.65 -13.55
C ILE A 134 -7.50 -23.46 -13.12
N ASN A 135 -8.09 -22.26 -13.08
CA ASN A 135 -7.43 -21.12 -12.45
C ASN A 135 -7.19 -21.45 -10.96
N ALA A 136 -5.99 -21.11 -10.44
CA ALA A 136 -5.64 -21.30 -9.04
C ALA A 136 -6.67 -20.66 -8.09
N GLU A 137 -7.33 -19.56 -8.49
CA GLU A 137 -8.40 -18.90 -7.73
C GLU A 137 -9.64 -19.81 -7.52
N GLY A 138 -9.86 -20.77 -8.42
CA GLY A 138 -10.99 -21.71 -8.37
C GLY A 138 -10.73 -22.96 -7.53
N VAL A 139 -9.56 -23.07 -6.89
CA VAL A 139 -9.21 -24.18 -6.00
C VAL A 139 -9.92 -23.99 -4.66
N ALA A 140 -10.58 -25.04 -4.16
CA ALA A 140 -11.34 -25.03 -2.91
C ALA A 140 -10.71 -25.95 -1.87
N VAL A 141 -11.03 -25.72 -0.59
CA VAL A 141 -10.59 -26.60 0.51
C VAL A 141 -11.18 -28.00 0.30
N GLY A 142 -10.36 -29.04 0.45
CA GLY A 142 -10.74 -30.42 0.21
C GLY A 142 -10.53 -30.90 -1.23
N ASP A 143 -10.19 -30.03 -2.18
CA ASP A 143 -9.83 -30.49 -3.53
C ASP A 143 -8.60 -31.40 -3.50
N LEU A 144 -8.59 -32.40 -4.39
CA LEU A 144 -7.42 -33.21 -4.66
C LEU A 144 -6.60 -32.53 -5.77
N VAL A 145 -5.38 -32.13 -5.45
CA VAL A 145 -4.46 -31.43 -6.37
C VAL A 145 -3.33 -32.37 -6.74
N GLU A 146 -2.93 -32.39 -8.01
CA GLU A 146 -1.72 -33.04 -8.49
C GLU A 146 -0.69 -31.97 -8.89
N VAL A 147 0.54 -32.10 -8.38
CA VAL A 147 1.66 -31.20 -8.68
C VAL A 147 2.79 -31.99 -9.33
N LYS A 148 3.46 -31.37 -10.30
CA LYS A 148 4.61 -31.95 -11.01
C LYS A 148 5.81 -31.01 -10.91
N GLY A 149 7.01 -31.55 -11.14
CA GLY A 149 8.22 -30.72 -11.22
C GLY A 149 8.07 -29.58 -12.22
N GLY A 150 8.34 -28.35 -11.77
CA GLY A 150 8.12 -27.11 -12.49
C GLY A 150 6.86 -26.33 -12.07
N ASP A 151 5.89 -27.00 -11.43
CA ASP A 151 4.65 -26.35 -11.01
C ASP A 151 4.82 -25.63 -9.67
N ARG A 152 4.15 -24.48 -9.54
CA ARG A 152 3.97 -23.80 -8.25
C ARG A 152 2.84 -24.44 -7.48
N ILE A 153 3.01 -24.60 -6.17
CA ILE A 153 2.01 -25.16 -5.28
C ILE A 153 0.85 -24.16 -5.13
N PRO A 154 -0.40 -24.51 -5.54
CA PRO A 154 -1.48 -23.54 -5.70
C PRO A 154 -2.16 -23.13 -4.38
N ALA A 155 -2.03 -23.92 -3.32
CA ALA A 155 -2.63 -23.72 -2.00
C ALA A 155 -1.85 -24.55 -0.96
N ASP A 156 -2.14 -24.45 0.34
CA ASP A 156 -1.53 -25.37 1.29
C ASP A 156 -2.14 -26.77 1.12
N LEU A 157 -1.30 -27.78 0.91
CA LEU A 157 -1.69 -29.16 0.60
C LEU A 157 -1.19 -30.12 1.67
N ARG A 158 -2.04 -31.07 2.05
CA ARG A 158 -1.66 -32.28 2.79
C ARG A 158 -1.37 -33.41 1.80
N ILE A 159 -0.11 -33.80 1.67
CA ILE A 159 0.38 -34.79 0.69
C ILE A 159 -0.13 -36.20 1.02
N ILE A 160 -0.91 -36.81 0.13
CA ILE A 160 -1.43 -38.17 0.31
C ILE A 160 -0.62 -39.21 -0.47
N SER A 161 0.08 -38.79 -1.52
CA SER A 161 0.94 -39.64 -2.34
C SER A 161 2.06 -38.79 -2.93
N ALA A 162 3.29 -39.28 -2.93
CA ALA A 162 4.43 -38.60 -3.52
C ALA A 162 5.37 -39.62 -4.18
N ASN A 163 5.93 -39.27 -5.33
CA ASN A 163 6.94 -40.04 -6.03
C ASN A 163 8.12 -39.13 -6.38
N GLY A 164 9.21 -39.27 -5.64
CA GLY A 164 10.41 -38.45 -5.81
C GLY A 164 10.17 -36.94 -5.68
N CYS A 165 9.07 -36.53 -5.02
CA CYS A 165 8.68 -35.12 -4.96
C CYS A 165 9.62 -34.33 -4.04
N LYS A 166 10.19 -33.25 -4.58
CA LYS A 166 10.93 -32.25 -3.80
C LYS A 166 10.36 -30.87 -4.06
N VAL A 167 10.28 -30.06 -3.01
CA VAL A 167 9.79 -28.68 -3.07
C VAL A 167 10.85 -27.70 -2.61
N ASP A 168 10.86 -26.53 -3.23
CA ASP A 168 11.70 -25.40 -2.84
C ASP A 168 10.92 -24.51 -1.86
N ASN A 169 11.36 -24.50 -0.60
CA ASN A 169 10.77 -23.73 0.48
C ASN A 169 11.49 -22.39 0.73
N SER A 170 12.30 -21.89 -0.21
CA SER A 170 13.00 -20.60 -0.11
C SER A 170 12.07 -19.43 0.18
N SER A 171 10.83 -19.47 -0.32
CA SER A 171 9.81 -18.44 -0.02
C SER A 171 9.42 -18.37 1.46
N LEU A 172 9.55 -19.47 2.23
CA LEU A 172 9.21 -19.51 3.65
C LEU A 172 10.45 -19.49 4.56
N THR A 173 11.53 -20.14 4.13
CA THR A 173 12.72 -20.37 4.98
C THR A 173 13.92 -19.52 4.59
N GLY A 174 13.93 -18.95 3.38
CA GLY A 174 15.10 -18.29 2.80
C GLY A 174 16.14 -19.23 2.19
N GLU A 175 16.01 -20.54 2.39
CA GLU A 175 16.95 -21.55 1.91
C GLU A 175 16.43 -22.24 0.63
N SER A 176 17.26 -22.31 -0.41
CA SER A 176 16.90 -22.91 -1.71
C SER A 176 17.15 -24.41 -1.80
N GLU A 177 17.55 -25.08 -0.71
CA GLU A 177 17.81 -26.52 -0.70
C GLU A 177 16.48 -27.30 -0.86
N PRO A 178 16.32 -28.11 -1.93
CA PRO A 178 15.06 -28.81 -2.18
C PRO A 178 14.72 -29.84 -1.09
N GLN A 179 13.54 -29.70 -0.50
CA GLN A 179 13.06 -30.55 0.59
C GLN A 179 12.13 -31.65 0.08
N THR A 180 12.42 -32.91 0.41
CA THR A 180 11.58 -34.06 0.02
C THR A 180 10.20 -34.00 0.67
N ARG A 181 9.16 -34.40 -0.08
CA ARG A 181 7.79 -34.56 0.40
C ARG A 181 7.39 -36.04 0.44
N SER A 182 6.71 -36.46 1.50
CA SER A 182 6.23 -37.83 1.71
C SER A 182 4.85 -37.84 2.36
N PRO A 183 4.01 -38.88 2.18
CA PRO A 183 2.68 -38.91 2.79
C PRO A 183 2.68 -39.01 4.32
N ASP A 184 3.72 -39.60 4.89
CA ASP A 184 3.83 -39.87 6.33
C ASP A 184 4.25 -38.63 7.13
N CYS A 185 3.67 -38.47 8.32
CA CYS A 185 4.04 -37.41 9.23
C CYS A 185 5.44 -37.66 9.81
N THR A 186 6.36 -36.71 9.66
CA THR A 186 7.75 -36.87 10.10
C THR A 186 8.14 -35.98 11.28
N ASN A 187 7.35 -34.93 11.55
CA ASN A 187 7.61 -33.95 12.61
C ASN A 187 6.27 -33.40 13.11
N ASP A 188 6.20 -33.02 14.39
CA ASP A 188 5.04 -32.37 14.99
C ASP A 188 4.86 -30.94 14.47
N ASN A 189 5.97 -30.25 14.14
CA ASN A 189 5.93 -28.93 13.53
C ASN A 189 5.44 -29.03 12.08
N PRO A 190 4.29 -28.39 11.73
CA PRO A 190 3.77 -28.42 10.37
C PRO A 190 4.73 -27.87 9.32
N LEU A 191 5.64 -26.95 9.69
CA LEU A 191 6.61 -26.35 8.76
C LEU A 191 7.75 -27.30 8.37
N GLU A 192 8.10 -28.22 9.27
CA GLU A 192 9.23 -29.15 9.08
C GLU A 192 8.79 -30.53 8.59
N THR A 193 7.52 -30.88 8.79
CA THR A 193 7.00 -32.17 8.34
C THR A 193 7.01 -32.28 6.81
N ARG A 194 7.27 -33.48 6.31
CA ARG A 194 7.36 -33.75 4.87
C ARG A 194 6.01 -33.91 4.18
N ASN A 195 4.93 -33.97 4.95
CA ASN A 195 3.61 -34.34 4.49
C ASN A 195 2.70 -33.15 4.19
N ILE A 196 3.27 -31.95 4.22
CA ILE A 196 2.62 -30.69 3.85
C ILE A 196 3.43 -30.03 2.72
N ALA A 197 2.75 -29.43 1.76
CA ALA A 197 3.32 -28.49 0.79
C ALA A 197 2.60 -27.14 0.95
N PHE A 198 3.33 -26.04 0.78
CA PHE A 198 2.84 -24.71 1.12
C PHE A 198 2.53 -23.88 -0.10
N PHE A 199 1.53 -23.00 0.01
CA PHE A 199 1.31 -21.97 -0.98
C PHE A 199 2.59 -21.13 -1.18
N SER A 200 2.85 -20.73 -2.42
CA SER A 200 4.04 -20.00 -2.87
C SER A 200 5.32 -20.83 -3.09
N THR A 201 5.39 -22.09 -2.65
CA THR A 201 6.55 -22.94 -2.93
C THR A 201 6.46 -23.57 -4.31
N ASN A 202 7.59 -24.00 -4.86
CA ASN A 202 7.65 -24.65 -6.18
C ASN A 202 8.01 -26.12 -6.02
N CYS A 203 7.33 -26.98 -6.78
CA CYS A 203 7.77 -28.37 -6.95
C CYS A 203 8.97 -28.39 -7.89
N VAL A 204 10.14 -28.81 -7.41
CA VAL A 204 11.38 -28.83 -8.19
C VAL A 204 11.42 -30.06 -9.09
N GLU A 205 11.09 -31.22 -8.53
CA GLU A 205 11.10 -32.49 -9.25
C GLU A 205 10.09 -33.47 -8.65
N GLY A 206 9.83 -34.55 -9.40
CA GLY A 206 8.90 -35.60 -9.02
C GLY A 206 7.43 -35.21 -9.20
N THR A 207 6.54 -36.02 -8.63
CA THR A 207 5.10 -35.79 -8.65
C THR A 207 4.50 -36.04 -7.28
N ALA A 208 3.50 -35.25 -6.90
CA ALA A 208 2.74 -35.47 -5.67
C ALA A 208 1.26 -35.19 -5.86
N ARG A 209 0.46 -35.85 -5.03
CA ARG A 209 -0.96 -35.58 -4.85
C ARG A 209 -1.21 -35.18 -3.42
N GLY A 210 -2.04 -34.17 -3.23
CA GLY A 210 -2.40 -33.69 -1.90
C GLY A 210 -3.79 -33.11 -1.86
N ILE A 211 -4.38 -33.15 -0.67
CA ILE A 211 -5.67 -32.52 -0.39
C ILE A 211 -5.42 -31.09 0.08
N VAL A 212 -6.15 -30.13 -0.49
CA VAL A 212 -6.09 -28.73 -0.07
C VAL A 212 -6.60 -28.59 1.36
N ILE A 213 -5.76 -28.07 2.25
CA ILE A 213 -6.12 -27.83 3.67
C ILE A 213 -6.46 -26.37 3.94
N ASN A 214 -5.75 -25.42 3.32
CA ASN A 214 -6.01 -23.99 3.43
C ASN A 214 -5.93 -23.32 2.06
N THR A 215 -6.74 -22.28 1.85
CA THR A 215 -6.79 -21.45 0.64
C THR A 215 -6.71 -19.96 0.98
N GLY A 216 -6.20 -19.15 0.05
CA GLY A 216 -6.12 -17.70 0.14
C GLY A 216 -5.40 -17.20 1.40
N ASP A 217 -5.99 -16.24 2.10
CA ASP A 217 -5.45 -15.62 3.31
C ASP A 217 -5.23 -16.61 4.47
N ARG A 218 -5.90 -17.78 4.44
CA ARG A 218 -5.76 -18.81 5.49
C ARG A 218 -4.51 -19.66 5.32
N THR A 219 -3.83 -19.58 4.17
CA THR A 219 -2.56 -20.29 3.95
C THR A 219 -1.45 -19.74 4.84
N VAL A 220 -0.37 -20.49 5.04
CA VAL A 220 0.80 -20.02 5.82
C VAL A 220 1.34 -18.72 5.23
N MET A 221 1.58 -18.69 3.91
CA MET A 221 2.07 -17.50 3.23
C MET A 221 1.01 -16.40 3.16
N GLY A 222 -0.28 -16.75 3.08
CA GLY A 222 -1.38 -15.79 3.16
C GLY A 222 -1.38 -15.04 4.49
N ARG A 223 -1.25 -15.76 5.61
CA ARG A 223 -1.13 -15.14 6.95
C ARG A 223 0.11 -14.25 7.07
N ILE A 224 1.25 -14.67 6.52
CA ILE A 224 2.47 -13.85 6.47
C ILE A 224 2.21 -12.58 5.65
N ALA A 225 1.55 -12.70 4.50
CA ALA A 225 1.21 -11.56 3.64
C ALA A 225 0.22 -10.60 4.33
N THR A 226 -0.79 -11.11 5.04
CA THR A 226 -1.74 -10.31 5.82
C THR A 226 -1.05 -9.61 6.99
N LEU A 227 -0.14 -10.29 7.69
CA LEU A 227 0.65 -9.67 8.74
C LEU A 227 1.54 -8.56 8.17
N ALA A 228 2.24 -8.83 7.07
CA ALA A 228 3.11 -7.84 6.43
C ALA A 228 2.33 -6.63 5.87
N SER A 229 1.12 -6.85 5.34
CA SER A 229 0.28 -5.77 4.82
C SER A 229 -0.48 -4.99 5.90
N GLY A 230 -0.73 -5.62 7.05
CA GLY A 230 -1.36 -4.99 8.23
C GLY A 230 -0.38 -4.17 9.08
N LEU A 231 0.91 -4.21 8.80
CA LEU A 231 1.87 -3.31 9.43
C LEU A 231 1.65 -1.89 8.92
N GLU A 232 1.42 -0.97 9.85
CA GLU A 232 1.31 0.45 9.53
C GLU A 232 2.62 0.93 8.90
N VAL A 233 2.50 1.61 7.76
CA VAL A 233 3.62 2.30 7.14
C VAL A 233 3.95 3.48 8.06
N GLY A 234 5.02 3.32 8.83
CA GLY A 234 5.55 4.40 9.66
C GLY A 234 6.04 5.58 8.81
N GLN A 235 6.21 6.73 9.46
CA GLN A 235 6.76 7.92 8.83
C GLN A 235 8.25 7.70 8.49
N THR A 236 8.66 8.11 7.29
CA THR A 236 10.07 8.05 6.89
C THR A 236 10.89 9.14 7.58
N PRO A 237 12.22 8.97 7.76
CA PRO A 237 13.06 9.99 8.37
C PRO A 237 12.96 11.34 7.63
N ILE A 238 13.06 11.34 6.30
CA ILE A 238 12.86 12.56 5.49
C ILE A 238 11.47 13.18 5.68
N ALA A 239 10.40 12.38 5.80
CA ALA A 239 9.06 12.93 6.05
C ALA A 239 8.95 13.56 7.44
N ALA A 240 9.58 12.96 8.46
CA ALA A 240 9.64 13.53 9.81
C ALA A 240 10.46 14.83 9.85
N GLU A 241 11.58 14.90 9.14
CA GLU A 241 12.40 16.11 9.03
C GLU A 241 11.67 17.22 8.25
N ILE A 242 10.93 16.88 7.20
CA ILE A 242 10.08 17.84 6.48
C ILE A 242 8.98 18.38 7.41
N GLU A 243 8.32 17.52 8.19
CA GLU A 243 7.30 17.96 9.15
C GLU A 243 7.90 18.86 10.23
N HIS A 244 9.04 18.48 10.80
CA HIS A 244 9.76 19.30 11.76
C HIS A 244 10.12 20.68 11.18
N PHE A 245 10.66 20.70 9.96
CA PHE A 245 10.97 21.93 9.25
C PHE A 245 9.72 22.79 9.01
N ILE A 246 8.61 22.20 8.58
CA ILE A 246 7.33 22.90 8.38
C ILE A 246 6.86 23.53 9.70
N HIS A 247 6.96 22.83 10.82
CA HIS A 247 6.57 23.35 12.13
C HIS A 247 7.43 24.54 12.57
N ILE A 248 8.75 24.51 12.34
CA ILE A 248 9.64 25.64 12.66
C ILE A 248 9.25 26.87 11.83
N ILE A 249 9.15 26.72 10.52
CA ILE A 249 8.81 27.84 9.62
C ILE A 249 7.43 28.39 9.92
N THR A 250 6.44 27.50 10.15
CA THR A 250 5.09 27.89 10.57
C THR A 250 5.12 28.66 11.88
N GLY A 251 5.90 28.20 12.87
CA GLY A 251 6.06 28.87 14.15
C GLY A 251 6.63 30.29 14.00
N VAL A 252 7.67 30.45 13.19
CA VAL A 252 8.27 31.77 12.88
C VAL A 252 7.29 32.66 12.11
N ALA A 253 6.60 32.12 11.10
CA ALA A 253 5.63 32.85 10.29
C ALA A 253 4.47 33.39 11.14
N VAL A 254 3.92 32.56 12.03
CA VAL A 254 2.84 32.96 12.95
C VAL A 254 3.36 33.93 13.99
N PHE A 255 4.55 33.71 14.56
CA PHE A 255 5.15 34.62 15.53
C PHE A 255 5.35 36.03 14.95
N LEU A 256 5.95 36.13 13.76
CA LEU A 256 6.13 37.40 13.07
C LEU A 256 4.78 38.00 12.67
N GLY A 257 3.88 37.20 12.10
CA GLY A 257 2.54 37.66 11.71
C GLY A 257 1.78 38.28 12.86
N VAL A 258 1.66 37.59 14.00
CA VAL A 258 0.95 38.07 15.18
C VAL A 258 1.65 39.27 15.83
N SER A 259 2.99 39.25 15.90
CA SER A 259 3.75 40.37 16.47
C SER A 259 3.54 41.66 15.67
N PHE A 260 3.61 41.58 14.34
CA PHE A 260 3.36 42.72 13.46
C PHE A 260 1.88 43.12 13.43
N PHE A 261 0.96 42.17 13.56
CA PHE A 261 -0.46 42.47 13.74
C PHE A 261 -0.70 43.34 14.99
N ILE A 262 -0.16 42.94 16.15
CA ILE A 262 -0.26 43.73 17.38
C ILE A 262 0.40 45.10 17.22
N LEU A 263 1.59 45.14 16.62
CA LEU A 263 2.31 46.40 16.37
C LEU A 263 1.52 47.33 15.43
N SER A 264 0.85 46.79 14.41
CA SER A 264 0.00 47.58 13.52
C SER A 264 -1.20 48.20 14.25
N LEU A 265 -1.80 47.48 15.21
CA LEU A 265 -2.87 48.05 16.04
C LEU A 265 -2.36 49.16 16.96
N ILE A 266 -1.13 49.04 17.49
CA ILE A 266 -0.50 50.08 18.32
C ILE A 266 -0.19 51.33 17.49
N LEU A 267 0.16 51.18 16.21
CA LEU A 267 0.39 52.28 15.28
C LEU A 267 -0.91 52.88 14.69
N GLU A 268 -2.07 52.53 15.25
CA GLU A 268 -3.39 53.05 14.87
C GLU A 268 -3.83 52.70 13.43
N TYR A 269 -3.29 51.62 12.84
CA TYR A 269 -3.85 51.06 11.61
C TYR A 269 -5.24 50.47 11.83
N THR A 270 -6.07 50.46 10.80
CA THR A 270 -7.39 49.83 10.87
C THR A 270 -7.29 48.32 11.03
N TRP A 271 -8.32 47.69 11.63
CA TRP A 271 -8.37 46.23 11.77
C TRP A 271 -8.23 45.49 10.43
N LEU A 272 -8.77 46.07 9.36
CA LEU A 272 -8.66 45.49 8.01
C LEU A 272 -7.22 45.55 7.48
N GLU A 273 -6.54 46.69 7.62
CA GLU A 273 -5.12 46.82 7.23
C GLU A 273 -4.22 45.90 8.06
N ALA A 274 -4.48 45.79 9.36
CA ALA A 274 -3.76 44.88 10.25
C ALA A 274 -3.88 43.41 9.80
N ILE A 275 -5.08 42.96 9.42
CA ILE A 275 -5.31 41.60 8.89
C ILE A 275 -4.59 41.42 7.54
N ILE A 276 -4.60 42.41 6.66
CA ILE A 276 -3.90 42.34 5.37
C ILE A 276 -2.39 42.19 5.59
N PHE A 277 -1.81 42.95 6.53
CA PHE A 277 -0.39 42.80 6.90
C PHE A 277 -0.08 41.42 7.51
N LEU A 278 -0.95 40.92 8.39
CA LEU A 278 -0.82 39.58 8.98
C LEU A 278 -0.74 38.51 7.88
N ILE A 279 -1.66 38.53 6.91
CA ILE A 279 -1.69 37.54 5.83
C ILE A 279 -0.46 37.72 4.94
N GLY A 280 -0.10 38.95 4.58
CA GLY A 280 1.08 39.23 3.75
C GLY A 280 2.37 38.70 4.37
N ILE A 281 2.54 38.86 5.68
CA ILE A 281 3.69 38.33 6.42
C ILE A 281 3.67 36.80 6.46
N ILE A 282 2.51 36.18 6.72
CA ILE A 282 2.41 34.72 6.74
C ILE A 282 2.75 34.13 5.36
N VAL A 283 2.13 34.63 4.29
CA VAL A 283 2.37 34.16 2.92
C VAL A 283 3.83 34.37 2.52
N ALA A 284 4.42 35.52 2.84
CA ALA A 284 5.84 35.80 2.53
C ALA A 284 6.83 34.83 3.20
N ASN A 285 6.43 34.19 4.31
CA ASN A 285 7.26 33.22 5.02
C ASN A 285 7.01 31.76 4.61
N VAL A 286 6.00 31.49 3.77
CA VAL A 286 5.70 30.13 3.30
C VAL A 286 6.55 29.85 2.05
N PRO A 287 7.48 28.88 2.07
CA PRO A 287 8.28 28.56 0.91
C PRO A 287 7.50 27.64 -0.04
N GLU A 288 6.70 28.20 -0.94
CA GLU A 288 5.80 27.42 -1.81
C GLU A 288 6.56 26.46 -2.75
N GLY A 289 7.82 26.80 -3.06
CA GLY A 289 8.69 25.97 -3.90
C GLY A 289 9.35 24.78 -3.18
N LEU A 290 9.33 24.72 -1.84
CA LEU A 290 10.14 23.76 -1.12
C LEU A 290 9.72 22.31 -1.39
N LEU A 291 8.44 21.98 -1.24
CA LEU A 291 7.96 20.60 -1.42
C LEU A 291 8.20 20.09 -2.85
N ALA A 292 8.03 20.97 -3.85
CA ALA A 292 8.32 20.65 -5.24
C ALA A 292 9.82 20.42 -5.47
N THR A 293 10.70 21.27 -4.92
CA THR A 293 12.15 21.11 -5.06
C THR A 293 12.66 19.84 -4.39
N VAL A 294 12.19 19.52 -3.18
CA VAL A 294 12.53 18.27 -2.48
C VAL A 294 12.12 17.06 -3.33
N THR A 295 10.90 17.05 -3.86
CA THR A 295 10.41 15.92 -4.68
C THR A 295 11.20 15.76 -5.97
N VAL A 296 11.57 16.86 -6.63
CA VAL A 296 12.44 16.84 -7.82
C VAL A 296 13.83 16.33 -7.47
N CYS A 297 14.42 16.77 -6.36
CA CYS A 297 15.72 16.29 -5.88
C CYS A 297 15.70 14.78 -5.61
N LEU A 298 14.68 14.27 -4.90
CA LEU A 298 14.50 12.84 -4.65
C LEU A 298 14.31 12.06 -5.96
N THR A 299 13.51 12.59 -6.89
CA THR A 299 13.28 11.97 -8.21
C THR A 299 14.57 11.86 -9.03
N LEU A 300 15.40 12.91 -9.04
CA LEU A 300 16.69 12.89 -9.73
C LEU A 300 17.64 11.85 -9.11
N THR A 301 17.65 11.74 -7.79
CA THR A 301 18.46 10.74 -7.08
C THR A 301 17.96 9.32 -7.33
N ALA A 302 16.64 9.07 -7.27
CA ALA A 302 16.04 7.79 -7.62
C ALA A 302 16.37 7.39 -9.07
N LYS A 303 16.35 8.34 -10.01
CA LYS A 303 16.76 8.09 -11.41
C LYS A 303 18.24 7.73 -11.54
N ARG A 304 19.12 8.33 -10.73
CA ARG A 304 20.55 7.97 -10.68
C ARG A 304 20.75 6.56 -10.11
N MET A 305 20.00 6.17 -9.08
CA MET A 305 20.02 4.81 -8.51
C MET A 305 19.51 3.76 -9.50
N ALA A 306 18.42 4.06 -10.21
CA ALA A 306 17.85 3.17 -11.23
C ALA A 306 18.85 2.88 -12.36
N ARG A 307 19.66 3.85 -12.77
CA ARG A 307 20.76 3.64 -13.74
C ARG A 307 21.84 2.68 -13.25
N LYS A 308 21.94 2.44 -11.95
CA LYS A 308 22.85 1.48 -11.30
C LYS A 308 22.14 0.20 -10.87
N ASN A 309 21.02 -0.14 -11.52
CA ASN A 309 20.20 -1.33 -11.22
C ASN A 309 19.61 -1.36 -9.79
N CYS A 310 19.55 -0.21 -9.10
CA CYS A 310 18.88 -0.09 -7.81
C CYS A 310 17.54 0.62 -8.00
N LEU A 311 16.45 -0.15 -8.03
CA LEU A 311 15.10 0.37 -8.22
C LEU A 311 14.50 0.81 -6.88
N VAL A 312 14.07 2.07 -6.83
CA VAL A 312 13.46 2.66 -5.63
C VAL A 312 11.94 2.70 -5.81
N LYS A 313 11.22 2.06 -4.89
CA LYS A 313 9.76 1.91 -4.94
C LYS A 313 9.00 3.11 -4.34
N ASN A 314 9.59 3.75 -3.33
CA ASN A 314 9.10 4.95 -2.66
C ASN A 314 10.22 6.01 -2.73
N LEU A 315 9.92 7.21 -3.23
CA LEU A 315 10.91 8.30 -3.39
C LEU A 315 11.60 8.66 -2.07
N GLU A 316 10.90 8.58 -0.95
CA GLU A 316 11.44 8.89 0.38
C GLU A 316 12.47 7.84 0.83
N ALA A 317 12.36 6.59 0.35
CA ALA A 317 13.28 5.51 0.70
C ALA A 317 14.71 5.74 0.20
N VAL A 318 14.89 6.66 -0.76
CA VAL A 318 16.21 7.10 -1.24
C VAL A 318 17.04 7.68 -0.09
N GLU A 319 16.42 8.47 0.77
CA GLU A 319 17.08 9.09 1.92
C GLU A 319 17.16 8.12 3.09
N THR A 320 16.12 7.31 3.31
CA THR A 320 16.07 6.36 4.42
C THR A 320 17.28 5.44 4.43
N LEU A 321 17.74 4.98 3.26
CA LEU A 321 18.95 4.15 3.14
C LEU A 321 20.23 4.85 3.64
N GLY A 322 20.32 6.18 3.51
CA GLY A 322 21.45 6.97 4.01
C GLY A 322 21.39 7.22 5.52
N SER A 323 20.19 7.19 6.10
CA SER A 323 19.94 7.40 7.52
C SER A 323 19.85 6.08 8.32
N THR A 324 20.01 4.93 7.67
CA THR A 324 20.05 3.62 8.31
C THR A 324 21.29 3.46 9.20
N SER A 325 21.08 3.14 10.48
CA SER A 325 22.14 2.87 11.46
C SER A 325 22.29 1.39 11.84
N THR A 326 21.47 0.49 11.28
CA THR A 326 21.49 -0.95 11.56
C THR A 326 21.05 -1.75 10.34
#